data_AF-A0AA90Z142-F1
#
_entry.id   AF-A0AA90Z142-F1
#
_cell.length_a   1.000
_cell.length_b   1.000
_cell.length_c   1.000
_cell.angle_alpha   90.00
_cell.angle_beta   90.00
_cell.angle_gamma   90.00
#
_symmetry.space_group_name_H-M   'P 1'
#
loop_
_entity.id
_entity.type
_entity.pdbx_description
1 polymer ?
#
loop_
_entity_poly.entity_id
_entity_poly.type
_entity_poly.pdbx_seq_one_letter_code
_entity_poly.pdbx_strand_id
1 'polypeptide(L)'
;MDPQLRSEISMRRLDHYYDIMRTSIFAYVAIAAVIGFGAEGVALPLIVLVLVITTYGVLAGKTALEDVENLRGDMTEEFAQTSFAQGLKARNLKGLILTSNVLLSLIGLSELIAIVF
;
A
#
# COMPACT_ATOMS: atom_id res chain seq x y z
N MET A 1 19.23 -3.48 19.59
CA MET A 1 18.70 -4.45 18.59
C MET A 1 19.80 -4.68 17.57
N ASP A 2 20.06 -5.94 17.25
CA ASP A 2 21.08 -6.32 16.26
C ASP A 2 20.80 -5.71 14.87
N PRO A 3 21.81 -5.13 14.18
CA PRO A 3 21.69 -4.60 12.81
C PRO A 3 21.08 -5.58 11.79
N GLN A 4 21.35 -6.88 11.91
CA GLN A 4 20.81 -7.88 10.99
C GLN A 4 19.31 -8.08 11.23
N LEU A 5 18.90 -8.32 12.48
CA LEU A 5 17.48 -8.40 12.84
C LEU A 5 16.68 -7.16 12.38
N ARG A 6 17.28 -5.97 12.49
CA ARG A 6 16.67 -4.71 12.06
C ARG A 6 16.47 -4.64 10.55
N SER A 7 17.45 -5.10 9.77
CA SER A 7 17.35 -5.21 8.32
C SER A 7 16.22 -6.14 7.92
N GLU A 8 16.10 -7.30 8.58
CA GLU A 8 15.04 -8.27 8.29
C GLU A 8 13.65 -7.71 8.58
N ILE A 9 13.45 -7.02 9.70
CA ILE A 9 12.15 -6.42 10.04
C ILE A 9 11.77 -5.35 9.00
N SER A 10 12.71 -4.48 8.63
CA SER A 10 12.46 -3.46 7.60
C SER A 10 12.12 -4.08 6.25
N MET A 11 12.82 -5.15 5.84
CA MET A 11 12.50 -5.88 4.61
C MET A 11 11.11 -6.50 4.65
N ARG A 12 10.75 -7.20 5.73
CA ARG A 12 9.40 -7.78 5.89
C ARG A 12 8.30 -6.74 5.80
N ARG A 13 8.52 -5.52 6.32
CA ARG A 13 7.55 -4.41 6.21
C ARG A 13 7.44 -3.86 4.78
N LEU A 14 8.55 -3.78 4.05
CA LEU A 14 8.55 -3.41 2.63
C LEU A 14 7.85 -4.46 1.77
N ASP A 15 8.09 -5.74 2.04
CA ASP A 15 7.40 -6.85 1.36
C ASP A 15 5.89 -6.83 1.65
N HIS A 16 5.52 -6.58 2.92
CA HIS A 16 4.11 -6.43 3.30
C HIS A 16 3.44 -5.25 2.58
N TYR A 17 4.12 -4.11 2.47
CA TYR A 17 3.63 -2.99 1.66
C TYR A 17 3.40 -3.40 0.20
N TYR A 18 4.37 -4.09 -0.40
CA TYR A 18 4.26 -4.57 -1.77
C TYR A 18 3.06 -5.51 -1.94
N ASP A 19 2.86 -6.46 -1.03
CA ASP A 19 1.75 -7.40 -1.07
C ASP A 19 0.38 -6.72 -0.91
N ILE A 20 0.27 -5.72 -0.03
CA ILE A 20 -0.95 -4.90 0.13
C ILE A 20 -1.26 -4.17 -1.17
N MET A 21 -0.29 -3.48 -1.75
CA MET A 21 -0.47 -2.71 -2.99
C MET A 21 -0.87 -3.63 -4.14
N ARG A 22 -0.14 -4.73 -4.31
CA ARG A 22 -0.42 -5.75 -5.33
C ARG A 22 -1.84 -6.28 -5.17
N THR A 23 -2.22 -6.73 -3.97
CA THR A 23 -3.54 -7.33 -3.71
C THR A 23 -4.66 -6.32 -3.96
N SER A 24 -4.48 -5.07 -3.52
CA SER A 24 -5.47 -4.01 -3.74
C SER A 24 -5.68 -3.72 -5.22
N ILE A 25 -4.59 -3.63 -6.00
CA ILE A 25 -4.65 -3.42 -7.45
C ILE A 25 -5.33 -4.61 -8.14
N PHE A 26 -4.99 -5.85 -7.77
CA PHE A 26 -5.66 -7.03 -8.32
C PHE A 26 -7.16 -7.05 -8.02
N ALA A 27 -7.55 -6.63 -6.82
CA ALA A 27 -8.96 -6.56 -6.44
C ALA A 27 -9.72 -5.50 -7.24
N TYR A 28 -9.12 -4.33 -7.50
CA TYR A 28 -9.67 -3.33 -8.43
C TYR A 28 -9.82 -3.88 -9.86
N VAL A 29 -8.80 -4.56 -10.39
CA VAL A 29 -8.92 -5.21 -11.72
C VAL A 29 -10.08 -6.19 -11.77
N ALA A 30 -10.30 -6.96 -10.70
CA ALA A 30 -11.44 -7.88 -10.60
C ALA A 30 -12.78 -7.12 -10.55
N ILE A 31 -12.87 -6.04 -9.77
CA ILE A 31 -14.08 -5.19 -9.73
C ILE A 31 -14.36 -4.59 -11.09
N ALA A 32 -13.37 -4.00 -11.75
CA ALA A 32 -13.51 -3.43 -13.09
C ALA A 32 -14.03 -4.46 -14.10
N ALA A 33 -13.58 -5.72 -14.02
CA ALA A 33 -14.11 -6.80 -14.84
C ALA A 33 -15.58 -7.11 -14.54
N VAL A 34 -16.00 -7.09 -13.26
CA VAL A 34 -17.41 -7.28 -12.90
C VAL A 34 -18.26 -6.09 -13.36
N ILE A 35 -17.76 -4.85 -13.28
CA ILE A 35 -18.46 -3.67 -13.80
C ILE A 35 -18.66 -3.80 -15.33
N GLY A 36 -17.61 -4.17 -16.07
CA GLY A 36 -17.66 -4.22 -17.53
C GLY A 36 -18.39 -5.43 -18.14
N PHE A 37 -18.42 -6.56 -17.42
CA PHE A 37 -18.92 -7.84 -17.98
C PHE A 37 -19.94 -8.57 -17.08
N GLY A 38 -20.29 -8.00 -15.92
CA GLY A 38 -21.19 -8.62 -14.95
C GLY A 38 -22.67 -8.54 -15.32
N ALA A 39 -23.49 -9.27 -14.56
CA ALA A 39 -24.94 -9.20 -14.67
C ALA A 39 -25.48 -7.89 -14.07
N GLU A 40 -26.67 -7.46 -14.50
CA GLU A 40 -27.35 -6.30 -13.91
C GLU A 40 -27.70 -6.56 -12.43
N GLY A 41 -27.59 -5.53 -11.57
CA GLY A 41 -28.01 -5.57 -10.17
C GLY A 41 -26.92 -5.77 -9.11
N VAL A 42 -25.63 -5.89 -9.48
CA VAL A 42 -24.51 -6.09 -8.54
C VAL A 42 -23.96 -4.76 -7.95
N ALA A 43 -24.64 -3.63 -8.19
CA ALA A 43 -24.11 -2.30 -7.88
C ALA A 43 -23.81 -2.07 -6.38
N LEU A 44 -24.73 -2.44 -5.47
CA LEU A 44 -24.57 -2.15 -4.04
C LEU A 44 -23.40 -2.93 -3.40
N PRO A 45 -23.25 -4.26 -3.60
CA PRO A 45 -22.09 -5.00 -3.10
C PRO A 45 -20.76 -4.49 -3.67
N LEU A 46 -20.73 -4.08 -4.95
CA LEU A 46 -19.52 -3.54 -5.57
C LEU A 46 -19.09 -2.21 -4.96
N ILE A 47 -20.03 -1.29 -4.69
CA ILE A 47 -19.72 -0.02 -3.99
C ILE A 47 -19.03 -0.29 -2.65
N VAL A 48 -19.59 -1.21 -1.86
CA VAL A 48 -19.00 -1.58 -0.55
C VAL A 48 -17.61 -2.17 -0.72
N LEU A 49 -17.44 -3.05 -1.71
CA LEU A 49 -16.16 -3.70 -1.97
C LEU A 49 -15.08 -2.70 -2.39
N VAL A 50 -15.40 -1.75 -3.28
CA VAL A 50 -14.50 -0.67 -3.70
C VAL A 50 -14.06 0.16 -2.49
N LEU A 51 -15.01 0.57 -1.63
CA LEU A 51 -14.70 1.35 -0.43
C LEU A 51 -13.78 0.60 0.53
N VAL A 52 -14.04 -0.69 0.76
CA VAL A 52 -13.23 -1.54 1.64
C VAL A 52 -11.82 -1.71 1.09
N ILE A 53 -11.67 -2.01 -0.21
CA ILE A 53 -10.35 -2.18 -0.84
C ILE A 53 -9.57 -0.85 -0.82
N THR A 54 -10.23 0.26 -1.15
CA THR A 54 -9.61 1.60 -1.10
C THR A 54 -9.09 1.89 0.30
N THR A 55 -9.94 1.71 1.31
CA THR A 55 -9.61 2.01 2.71
C THR A 55 -8.51 1.08 3.21
N TYR A 56 -8.60 -0.22 2.90
CA TYR A 56 -7.59 -1.20 3.28
C TYR A 56 -6.23 -0.89 2.65
N GLY A 57 -6.17 -0.68 1.33
CA GLY A 57 -4.92 -0.41 0.63
C GLY A 57 -4.24 0.87 1.11
N VAL A 58 -5.02 1.93 1.35
CA VAL A 58 -4.51 3.20 1.89
C VAL A 58 -4.02 3.04 3.33
N LEU A 59 -4.83 2.48 4.23
CA LEU A 59 -4.47 2.41 5.65
C LEU A 59 -3.35 1.40 5.90
N ALA A 60 -3.50 0.16 5.41
CA ALA A 60 -2.51 -0.88 5.64
C ALA A 60 -1.18 -0.57 4.94
N GLY A 61 -1.23 -0.06 3.70
CA GLY A 61 -0.04 0.32 2.95
C GLY A 61 0.72 1.47 3.62
N LYS A 62 -0.01 2.50 4.08
CA LYS A 62 0.56 3.59 4.87
C LYS A 62 1.23 3.06 6.14
N THR A 63 0.53 2.26 6.95
CA THR A 63 1.08 1.72 8.20
C THR A 63 2.36 0.91 7.98
N ALA A 64 2.41 0.08 6.93
CA ALA A 64 3.60 -0.70 6.61
C ALA A 64 4.82 0.19 6.32
N LEU A 65 4.64 1.31 5.60
CA LEU A 65 5.72 2.25 5.32
C LEU A 65 6.05 3.19 6.50
N GLU A 66 5.07 3.56 7.32
CA GLU A 66 5.30 4.30 8.56
C GLU A 66 6.13 3.49 9.55
N ASP A 67 5.92 2.18 9.65
CA ASP A 67 6.76 1.29 10.44
C ASP A 67 8.23 1.32 9.96
N VAL A 68 8.45 1.31 8.64
CA VAL A 68 9.80 1.43 8.07
C VAL A 68 10.40 2.80 8.36
N GLU A 69 9.60 3.87 8.29
CA GLU A 69 10.03 5.23 8.61
C GLU A 69 10.41 5.37 10.09
N ASN A 70 9.65 4.75 11.00
CA ASN A 70 9.95 4.73 12.42
C ASN A 70 11.24 3.95 12.70
N LEU A 71 11.41 2.77 12.08
CA LEU A 71 12.66 2.02 12.15
C LEU A 71 13.83 2.84 11.58
N ARG A 72 13.59 3.66 10.55
CA ARG A 72 14.59 4.57 9.99
C ARG A 72 14.93 5.75 10.90
N GLY A 73 13.95 6.29 11.64
CA GLY A 73 14.17 7.35 12.62
C GLY A 73 15.02 6.89 13.80
N ASP A 74 14.83 5.66 14.25
CA ASP A 74 15.46 5.12 15.45
C ASP A 74 16.80 4.39 15.17
N MET A 75 17.52 4.75 14.11
CA MET A 75 18.77 4.08 13.73
C MET A 75 19.91 4.32 14.70
N THR A 76 20.54 3.22 15.16
CA THR A 76 21.84 3.28 15.83
C THR A 76 22.94 3.64 14.82
N GLU A 77 24.03 4.21 15.31
CA GLU A 77 25.18 4.61 14.48
C GLU A 77 25.79 3.41 13.74
N GLU A 78 25.90 2.26 14.42
CA GLU A 78 26.37 0.99 13.84
C GLU A 78 25.49 0.53 12.66
N PHE A 79 24.17 0.54 12.83
CA PHE A 79 23.26 0.15 11.76
C PHE A 79 23.27 1.16 10.61
N ALA A 80 23.40 2.46 10.91
CA ALA A 80 23.44 3.53 9.92
C ALA A 80 24.63 3.42 8.95
N GLN A 81 25.71 2.70 9.33
CA GLN A 81 26.87 2.45 8.48
C GLN A 81 26.67 1.28 7.51
N THR A 82 25.63 0.47 7.66
CA THR A 82 25.35 -0.65 6.74
C THR A 82 24.88 -0.14 5.38
N SER A 83 25.20 -0.89 4.32
CA SER A 83 24.73 -0.59 2.96
C SER A 83 23.20 -0.57 2.86
N PHE A 84 22.53 -1.44 3.62
CA PHE A 84 21.07 -1.47 3.73
C PHE A 84 20.51 -0.15 4.27
N ALA A 85 21.02 0.33 5.41
CA ALA A 85 20.53 1.56 6.02
C ALA A 85 20.79 2.79 5.13
N GLN A 86 21.93 2.84 4.44
CA GLN A 86 22.21 3.90 3.46
C GLN A 86 21.20 3.86 2.30
N GLY A 87 20.92 2.67 1.76
CA GLY A 87 19.91 2.48 0.73
C GLY A 87 18.52 2.92 1.20
N LEU A 88 18.15 2.58 2.43
CA LEU A 88 16.86 2.94 3.03
C LEU A 88 16.73 4.46 3.25
N LYS A 89 17.80 5.12 3.71
CA LYS A 89 17.83 6.59 3.88
C LYS A 89 17.69 7.34 2.56
N ALA A 90 18.19 6.79 1.46
CA ALA A 90 18.05 7.39 0.14
C ALA A 90 16.62 7.33 -0.43
N ARG A 91 15.70 6.56 0.17
CA ARG A 91 14.32 6.44 -0.30
C ARG A 91 13.41 7.54 0.26
N ASN A 92 12.56 8.09 -0.60
CA ASN A 92 11.50 9.01 -0.22
C ASN A 92 10.24 8.24 0.19
N LEU A 93 10.24 7.64 1.39
CA LEU A 93 9.11 6.85 1.90
C LEU A 93 7.84 7.69 2.06
N LYS A 94 7.95 8.94 2.52
CA LYS A 94 6.81 9.86 2.64
C LYS A 94 6.18 10.19 1.29
N GLY A 95 7.01 10.44 0.28
CA GLY A 95 6.55 10.62 -1.09
C GLY A 95 5.85 9.37 -1.62
N LEU A 96 6.43 8.18 -1.37
CA LEU A 96 5.81 6.92 -1.76
C LEU A 96 4.44 6.73 -1.10
N ILE A 97 4.30 6.96 0.21
CA ILE A 97 3.02 6.90 0.94
C ILE A 97 1.99 7.83 0.29
N LEU A 98 2.36 9.10 0.06
CA LEU A 98 1.45 10.07 -0.52
C LEU A 98 1.00 9.63 -1.92
N THR A 99 1.95 9.26 -2.78
CA THR A 99 1.65 8.85 -4.15
C THR A 99 0.79 7.59 -4.19
N SER A 100 1.10 6.56 -3.39
CA SER A 100 0.27 5.35 -3.34
C SER A 100 -1.14 5.63 -2.84
N ASN A 101 -1.28 6.46 -1.81
CA ASN A 101 -2.60 6.79 -1.26
C ASN A 101 -3.46 7.53 -2.28
N VAL A 102 -2.87 8.49 -2.99
CA VAL A 102 -3.57 9.23 -4.05
C VAL A 102 -3.98 8.29 -5.18
N LEU A 103 -3.07 7.43 -5.67
CA LEU A 103 -3.36 6.51 -6.76
C LEU A 103 -4.45 5.51 -6.40
N LEU A 104 -4.37 4.87 -5.24
CA LEU A 104 -5.40 3.92 -4.79
C LEU A 104 -6.76 4.60 -4.59
N SER A 105 -6.78 5.83 -4.08
CA SER A 105 -8.02 6.59 -3.90
C SER A 105 -8.63 7.01 -5.23
N LEU A 106 -7.80 7.39 -6.21
CA LEU A 106 -8.27 7.74 -7.54
C LEU A 106 -8.85 6.53 -8.28
N ILE A 107 -8.21 5.35 -8.18
CA ILE A 107 -8.76 4.11 -8.76
C ILE A 107 -10.12 3.79 -8.14
N GLY A 108 -10.21 3.80 -6.80
CA GLY A 108 -11.48 3.54 -6.11
C GLY A 108 -12.56 4.55 -6.49
N LEU A 109 -12.23 5.84 -6.59
CA LEU A 109 -13.17 6.86 -7.05
C LEU A 109 -13.64 6.60 -8.49
N SER A 110 -12.74 6.23 -9.39
CA SER A 110 -13.08 5.89 -10.78
C SER A 110 -14.06 4.71 -10.86
N GLU A 111 -13.85 3.66 -10.06
CA GLU A 111 -14.76 2.51 -10.03
C GLU A 111 -16.12 2.88 -9.41
N LEU A 112 -16.14 3.69 -8.34
CA LEU A 112 -17.40 4.20 -7.78
C LEU A 112 -18.20 4.99 -8.81
N ILE A 113 -17.54 5.85 -9.59
CA ILE A 113 -18.18 6.59 -10.68
C ILE A 113 -18.75 5.61 -11.70
N ALA A 114 -17.99 4.60 -12.13
CA ALA A 114 -18.44 3.63 -13.13
C ALA A 114 -19.57 2.69 -12.65
N ILE A 115 -19.75 2.53 -11.33
CA ILE A 115 -20.87 1.77 -10.78
C ILE A 115 -22.14 2.63 -10.70
N VAL A 116 -21.98 3.93 -10.39
CA VAL A 116 -23.10 4.84 -10.14
C VAL A 116 -23.63 5.49 -11.42
N PHE A 117 -22.77 5.69 -12.43
CA PHE A 117 -23.07 6.36 -13.70
C PHE A 117 -22.80 5.43 -14.89
#